data_AF-A0AAV2K9X1-F1
#
_entry.id   AF-A0AAV2K9X1-F1
#
_cell.length_a   1.000
_cell.length_b   1.000
_cell.length_c   1.000
_cell.angle_alpha   90.00
_cell.angle_beta   90.00
_cell.angle_gamma   90.00
#
_symmetry.space_group_name_H-M   'P 1'
#
loop_
_entity.id
_entity.type
_entity.pdbx_description
1 polymer ?
#
loop_
_entity_poly.entity_id
_entity_poly.type
_entity_poly.pdbx_seq_one_letter_code
_entity_poly.pdbx_strand_id
1 'polypeptide(L)'
;MAVVLRAELKLRDGEKRTVQTQTRTGIETGTGALQNPGIPALVSALRELSKCVSCLLTELVQQEQSQSACATELCRGDEDEEDDDDDDDDDDDDDDDEHPCDSEPQPKRTKTKPQ
;
A
#
# COMPACT_ATOMS: atom_id res chain seq x y z
N MET A 1 -25.55 -14.48 -6.73
CA MET A 1 -25.81 -13.72 -5.49
C MET A 1 -25.02 -12.41 -5.57
N ALA A 2 -25.55 -11.30 -5.06
CA ALA A 2 -24.79 -10.05 -4.99
C ALA A 2 -24.27 -9.88 -3.56
N VAL A 3 -22.99 -9.57 -3.43
CA VAL A 3 -22.33 -9.27 -2.15
C VAL A 3 -21.98 -7.78 -2.16
N VAL A 4 -22.27 -7.11 -1.05
CA VAL A 4 -21.91 -5.70 -0.85
C VAL A 4 -20.80 -5.65 0.18
N LEU A 5 -19.68 -5.00 -0.18
CA LEU A 5 -18.62 -4.64 0.76
C LEU A 5 -18.80 -3.19 1.16
N ARG A 6 -18.71 -2.92 2.47
CA ARG A 6 -18.90 -1.60 3.05
C ARG A 6 -17.73 -1.26 3.97
N ALA A 7 -17.17 -0.06 3.78
CA ALA A 7 -16.23 0.56 4.69
C ALA A 7 -16.89 1.79 5.34
N GLU A 8 -16.65 1.99 6.64
CA GLU A 8 -17.12 3.15 7.40
C GLU A 8 -15.90 3.83 8.03
N LEU A 9 -15.74 5.10 7.72
CA LEU A 9 -14.72 5.99 8.29
C LEU A 9 -15.39 6.88 9.31
N LYS A 10 -14.80 6.99 10.50
CA LYS A 10 -15.26 7.89 11.55
C LYS A 10 -14.25 9.03 11.68
N LEU A 11 -14.71 10.25 11.43
CA LEU A 11 -13.92 11.47 11.51
C LEU A 11 -13.84 11.97 12.97
N ARG A 12 -12.95 12.93 13.20
CA ARG A 12 -12.68 13.50 14.55
C ARG A 12 -13.87 14.28 15.11
N ASP A 13 -14.63 14.92 14.24
CA ASP A 13 -15.90 15.60 14.54
C ASP A 13 -17.05 14.64 14.85
N GLY A 14 -16.83 13.32 14.70
CA GLY A 14 -17.85 12.30 14.86
C GLY A 14 -18.68 12.02 13.60
N GLU A 15 -18.43 12.73 12.50
CA GLU A 15 -19.04 12.44 11.19
C GLU A 15 -18.62 11.04 10.73
N LYS A 16 -19.53 10.33 10.07
CA LYS A 16 -19.27 9.03 9.48
C LYS A 16 -19.36 9.11 7.97
N ARG A 17 -18.31 8.71 7.27
CA ARG A 17 -18.31 8.55 5.82
C ARG A 17 -18.34 7.07 5.45
N THR A 18 -19.24 6.71 4.54
CA THR A 18 -19.43 5.32 4.11
C THR A 18 -19.01 5.19 2.66
N VAL A 19 -18.21 4.17 2.38
CA VAL A 19 -17.86 3.74 1.01
C VAL A 19 -18.37 2.32 0.82
N GLN A 20 -18.99 2.05 -0.33
CA GLN A 20 -19.52 0.72 -0.62
C GLN A 20 -19.25 0.33 -2.07
N THR A 21 -18.98 -0.96 -2.27
CA THR A 21 -18.87 -1.58 -3.59
C THR A 21 -19.72 -2.85 -3.62
N GLN A 22 -20.24 -3.17 -4.80
CA GLN A 22 -21.07 -4.35 -5.01
C GLN A 22 -20.41 -5.27 -6.01
N THR A 23 -20.28 -6.54 -5.64
CA THR A 23 -19.72 -7.58 -6.51
C THR A 23 -20.72 -8.72 -6.68
N ARG A 24 -20.72 -9.34 -7.86
CA ARG A 24 -21.57 -10.49 -8.15
C ARG A 24 -20.74 -11.75 -7.89
N THR A 25 -21.16 -12.53 -6.91
CA THR A 25 -20.66 -13.89 -6.69
C THR A 25 -21.73 -14.85 -7.21
N GLY A 26 -21.57 -15.28 -8.46
CA GLY A 26 -22.39 -16.31 -9.08
C GLY A 26 -21.61 -17.61 -9.12
N ILE A 27 -22.16 -18.69 -8.55
CA ILE A 27 -21.68 -20.05 -8.82
C ILE A 27 -22.51 -20.51 -10.02
N GLU A 28 -22.02 -20.29 -11.24
CA GLU A 28 -22.65 -20.87 -12.41
C GLU A 28 -22.21 -22.34 -12.48
N THR A 29 -23.00 -23.22 -11.88
CA THR A 29 -22.79 -24.66 -11.95
C THR A 29 -23.07 -25.13 -13.36
N GLY A 30 -22.03 -25.17 -14.18
CA GLY A 30 -22.06 -25.77 -15.51
C GLY A 30 -20.63 -25.91 -16.02
N THR A 31 -20.08 -27.13 -15.93
CA THR A 31 -18.76 -27.57 -16.45
C THR A 31 -17.54 -27.41 -15.52
N GLY A 32 -17.24 -28.49 -14.78
CA GLY A 32 -15.91 -29.13 -14.73
C GLY A 32 -14.65 -28.41 -14.20
N ALA A 33 -14.65 -27.11 -13.90
CA ALA A 33 -13.47 -26.40 -13.41
C ALA A 33 -13.62 -25.99 -11.93
N LEU A 34 -12.68 -26.47 -11.10
CA LEU A 34 -12.52 -26.22 -9.65
C LEU A 34 -12.10 -24.76 -9.33
N GLN A 35 -12.66 -23.78 -10.01
CA GLN A 35 -12.38 -22.37 -9.73
C GLN A 35 -13.64 -21.79 -9.09
N ASN A 36 -13.58 -21.43 -7.81
CA ASN A 36 -14.63 -20.66 -7.17
C ASN A 36 -14.63 -19.26 -7.80
N PRO A 37 -15.53 -18.92 -8.75
CA PRO A 37 -15.49 -17.63 -9.44
C PRO A 37 -15.79 -16.46 -8.49
N GLY A 38 -16.38 -16.75 -7.32
CA GLY A 38 -16.69 -15.76 -6.31
C GLY A 38 -15.49 -15.19 -5.58
N ILE A 39 -14.39 -15.93 -5.42
CA ILE A 39 -13.20 -15.45 -4.70
C ILE A 39 -12.44 -14.36 -5.49
N PRO A 40 -12.08 -14.53 -6.78
CA PRO A 40 -11.40 -13.48 -7.52
C PRO A 40 -12.30 -12.23 -7.66
N ALA A 41 -13.61 -12.40 -7.88
CA ALA A 41 -14.56 -11.28 -7.92
C ALA A 41 -14.64 -10.52 -6.58
N LEU A 42 -14.51 -11.23 -5.45
CA LEU A 42 -14.44 -10.62 -4.13
C LEU A 42 -13.12 -9.87 -3.90
N VAL A 43 -12.00 -10.47 -4.31
CA VAL A 43 -10.67 -9.85 -4.21
C VAL A 43 -10.61 -8.56 -5.03
N SER A 44 -11.13 -8.56 -6.26
CA SER A 44 -11.19 -7.35 -7.09
C SER A 44 -12.03 -6.26 -6.43
N ALA A 45 -13.21 -6.61 -5.92
CA ALA A 45 -14.07 -5.66 -5.24
C ALA A 45 -13.43 -5.11 -3.95
N LEU A 46 -12.67 -5.94 -3.21
CA LEU A 46 -11.93 -5.48 -2.05
C LEU A 46 -10.81 -4.50 -2.44
N ARG A 47 -10.10 -4.75 -3.55
CA ARG A 47 -9.08 -3.82 -4.08
C ARG A 47 -9.69 -2.48 -4.50
N GLU A 48 -10.84 -2.52 -5.17
CA GLU A 48 -11.59 -1.31 -5.53
C GLU A 48 -12.03 -0.52 -4.30
N LEU A 49 -12.62 -1.19 -3.31
CA LEU A 49 -13.00 -0.56 -2.05
C LEU A 49 -11.80 0.07 -1.35
N SER A 50 -10.67 -0.65 -1.30
CA SER A 50 -9.43 -0.13 -0.73
C SER A 50 -8.96 1.12 -1.46
N LYS A 51 -8.99 1.13 -2.80
CA LYS A 51 -8.63 2.31 -3.60
C LYS A 51 -9.54 3.49 -3.29
N CYS A 52 -10.86 3.28 -3.25
CA CYS A 52 -11.82 4.34 -2.91
C CYS A 52 -11.60 4.90 -1.51
N VAL A 53 -11.32 4.03 -0.53
CA VAL A 53 -11.00 4.45 0.84
C VAL A 53 -9.71 5.26 0.87
N SER A 54 -8.66 4.82 0.19
CA SER A 54 -7.39 5.55 0.11
C SER A 54 -7.57 6.94 -0.52
N CYS A 55 -8.27 7.05 -1.64
CA CYS A 55 -8.57 8.35 -2.26
C CYS A 55 -9.31 9.28 -1.31
N LEU A 56 -10.35 8.78 -0.63
CA LEU A 56 -11.13 9.56 0.32
C LEU A 56 -10.29 9.99 1.54
N LEU A 57 -9.41 9.13 2.04
CA LEU A 57 -8.47 9.49 3.12
C LEU A 57 -7.48 10.55 2.67
N THR A 58 -6.93 10.45 1.46
CA THR A 58 -6.03 11.46 0.88
C THR A 58 -6.71 12.81 0.79
N GLU A 59 -7.95 12.88 0.29
CA GLU A 59 -8.75 14.11 0.25
C GLU A 59 -8.99 14.69 1.65
N LEU A 60 -9.36 13.85 2.62
CA LEU A 60 -9.60 14.29 4.00
C LEU A 60 -8.33 14.83 4.67
N VAL A 61 -7.19 14.19 4.44
CA VAL A 61 -5.89 14.64 4.96
C VAL A 61 -5.48 15.96 4.33
N GLN A 62 -5.63 16.12 3.01
CA GLN A 62 -5.36 17.40 2.34
C GLN A 62 -6.27 18.51 2.87
N GLN A 63 -7.56 18.23 3.06
CA GLN A 63 -8.51 19.19 3.63
C GLN A 63 -8.10 19.62 5.05
N GLU A 64 -7.64 18.69 5.90
CA GLU A 64 -7.15 19.01 7.23
C GLU A 64 -5.86 19.84 7.19
N GLN A 65 -4.92 19.52 6.30
CA GLN A 65 -3.68 20.26 6.12
C GLN A 65 -3.93 21.68 5.62
N SER A 66 -4.80 21.88 4.62
CA SER A 66 -5.14 23.22 4.12
C SER A 66 -5.86 24.07 5.17
N GLN A 67 -6.71 23.47 6.02
CA GLN A 67 -7.33 24.18 7.13
C GLN A 67 -6.31 24.60 8.20
N SER A 68 -5.31 23.75 8.48
CA SER A 68 -4.22 24.08 9.40
C SER A 68 -3.28 25.14 8.81
N ALA A 69 -2.98 25.09 7.51
CA ALA A 69 -2.14 26.06 6.82
C ALA A 69 -2.83 27.44 6.76
N CYS A 70 -4.13 27.48 6.45
CA CYS A 70 -4.90 28.73 6.40
C CYS A 70 -5.04 29.40 7.78
N ALA A 71 -5.02 28.64 8.88
CA ALA A 71 -4.95 29.22 10.24
C ALA A 71 -3.59 29.85 10.57
N THR A 72 -2.55 29.56 9.78
CA THR A 72 -1.18 30.07 9.97
C THR A 72 -0.79 31.14 8.93
N GLU A 73 -1.48 31.17 7.78
CA GLU A 73 -1.27 32.12 6.68
C GLU A 73 -1.90 33.51 6.88
N LEU A 74 -2.52 33.80 8.02
CA LEU A 74 -2.74 35.20 8.43
C LEU A 74 -1.49 35.83 9.07
N CYS A 75 -0.36 35.13 9.13
CA CYS A 75 0.86 35.64 9.78
C CYS A 75 2.19 35.47 9.02
N ARG A 76 2.26 34.87 7.83
CA ARG A 76 3.52 34.78 7.08
C ARG A 76 3.27 34.92 5.58
N GLY A 77 3.74 36.02 5.03
CA GLY A 77 3.78 36.24 3.60
C GLY A 77 4.96 35.54 2.93
N ASP A 78 4.77 35.26 1.65
CA ASP A 78 5.73 35.51 0.57
C ASP A 78 7.13 34.91 0.71
N GLU A 79 7.29 33.58 0.53
CA GLU A 79 8.58 32.98 0.15
C GLU A 79 8.33 31.74 -0.74
N ASP A 80 8.35 31.95 -2.07
CA ASP A 80 8.58 30.94 -3.12
C ASP A 80 9.95 30.29 -2.89
N GLU A 81 10.02 28.96 -2.76
CA GLU A 81 11.26 28.22 -3.05
C GLU A 81 10.89 26.89 -3.74
N GLU A 82 11.01 26.92 -5.07
CA GLU A 82 11.15 25.73 -5.94
C GLU A 82 12.56 25.16 -5.72
N ASP A 83 12.67 23.91 -5.27
CA ASP A 83 13.93 23.17 -5.22
C ASP A 83 13.72 21.82 -5.92
N ASP A 84 13.91 21.85 -7.24
CA ASP A 84 13.96 20.69 -8.13
C ASP A 84 15.43 20.31 -8.28
N ASP A 85 15.91 19.47 -7.36
CA ASP A 85 17.31 19.01 -7.33
C ASP A 85 17.48 17.89 -8.37
N ASP A 86 17.96 18.32 -9.54
CA ASP A 86 18.45 17.52 -10.66
C ASP A 86 19.83 16.95 -10.32
N ASP A 87 19.92 15.62 -10.12
CA ASP A 87 21.21 14.92 -10.08
C ASP A 87 21.11 13.65 -10.94
N ASP A 88 21.32 13.88 -12.23
CA ASP A 88 21.70 12.90 -13.25
C ASP A 88 23.23 12.70 -13.16
N ASP A 89 23.67 11.52 -12.72
CA ASP A 89 24.97 11.01 -13.17
C ASP A 89 24.92 9.47 -13.31
N ASP A 90 24.96 9.10 -14.57
CA ASP A 90 25.11 7.78 -15.18
C ASP A 90 26.58 7.35 -15.05
N ASP A 91 26.89 6.19 -14.48
CA ASP A 91 27.99 5.41 -15.06
C ASP A 91 27.89 3.91 -14.77
N ASP A 92 27.98 3.21 -15.88
CA ASP A 92 27.93 1.79 -16.13
C ASP A 92 29.34 1.23 -15.87
N ASP A 93 29.50 0.20 -15.05
CA ASP A 93 30.70 -0.64 -15.16
C ASP A 93 30.37 -2.11 -14.88
N ASP A 94 30.32 -2.81 -16.01
CA ASP A 94 30.26 -4.23 -16.26
C ASP A 94 31.56 -4.88 -15.76
N ASP A 95 31.49 -5.85 -14.84
CA ASP A 95 32.52 -6.89 -14.79
C ASP A 95 31.94 -8.24 -14.34
N ASP A 96 31.73 -9.05 -15.37
CA ASP A 96 31.51 -10.47 -15.43
C ASP A 96 32.70 -11.23 -14.81
N ASP A 97 32.53 -11.91 -13.68
CA ASP A 97 33.48 -12.94 -13.24
C ASP A 97 32.77 -14.23 -12.81
N GLU A 98 32.88 -15.21 -13.69
CA GLU A 98 32.38 -16.57 -13.57
C GLU A 98 33.18 -17.37 -12.51
N HIS A 99 32.53 -17.77 -11.42
CA HIS A 99 32.75 -18.97 -10.56
C HIS A 99 34.16 -19.62 -10.44
N PRO A 100 34.60 -20.01 -9.22
CA PRO A 100 34.22 -21.34 -8.74
C PRO A 100 34.03 -21.52 -7.22
N CYS A 101 33.31 -22.57 -6.87
CA CYS A 101 33.28 -23.26 -5.57
C CYS A 101 34.58 -23.14 -4.76
N ASP A 102 34.52 -22.78 -3.47
CA ASP A 102 34.90 -23.66 -2.35
C ASP A 102 34.87 -22.93 -0.99
N SER A 103 34.70 -23.71 0.08
CA SER A 103 35.09 -23.40 1.47
C SER A 103 34.20 -22.49 2.34
N GLU A 104 33.14 -23.09 2.90
CA GLU A 104 32.77 -22.85 4.31
C GLU A 104 33.89 -23.40 5.22
N PRO A 105 34.36 -22.62 6.21
CA PRO A 105 34.65 -23.23 7.49
C PRO A 105 34.06 -22.41 8.65
N GLN A 106 33.07 -23.00 9.30
CA GLN A 106 32.53 -22.52 10.57
C GLN A 106 33.62 -22.46 11.66
N PRO A 107 33.83 -21.30 12.32
CA PRO A 107 34.66 -21.27 13.52
C PRO A 107 33.88 -21.79 14.74
N LYS A 108 34.20 -23.04 15.06
CA LYS A 108 34.03 -23.74 16.34
C LYS A 108 34.25 -22.83 17.55
N ARG A 109 33.34 -22.87 18.54
CA ARG A 109 33.73 -22.88 19.97
C ARG A 109 32.74 -23.69 20.82
N THR A 110 33.26 -24.79 21.36
CA THR A 110 32.67 -25.65 22.39
C THR A 110 32.86 -25.05 23.78
N LYS A 111 31.83 -25.12 24.64
CA LYS A 111 32.02 -25.24 26.09
C LYS A 111 30.83 -25.98 26.75
N THR A 112 31.14 -27.16 27.27
CA THR A 112 30.42 -28.06 28.21
C THR A 112 29.92 -27.32 29.46
N LYS A 113 28.92 -27.72 30.27
CA LYS A 113 28.21 -28.94 30.77
C LYS A 113 26.85 -28.44 31.36
N PRO A 114 25.84 -29.20 31.89
CA PRO A 114 25.84 -30.45 32.68
C PRO A 114 24.78 -31.47 32.14
N GLN A 115 24.44 -32.63 32.67
CA GLN A 115 24.59 -33.33 33.95
C GLN A 115 24.49 -34.84 33.64
#